data_AF-A0A968P272-F1
#
_entry.id   AF-A0A968P272-F1
#
_cell.length_a   1.000
_cell.length_b   1.000
_cell.length_c   1.000
_cell.angle_alpha   90.00
_cell.angle_beta   90.00
_cell.angle_gamma   90.00
#
_symmetry.space_group_name_H-M   'P 1'
#
loop_
_entity.id
_entity.type
_entity.pdbx_description
1 polymer ?
#
loop_
_entity_poly.entity_id
_entity_poly.type
_entity_poly.pdbx_seq_one_letter_code
_entity_poly.pdbx_strand_id
1 'polypeptide(L)'
;MQDGAFYIKRAGKIGPFTAQLVEMILASGQGFVDTRKVWGILSLDKSHAPEKIEKAAKMALDLGDLSYRRVEAILRLTPTDKAEPAEAKQTAHKFVRDLNEYKKLLSEQKEVQHEPSVT
;
A
#
# COMPACT_ATOMS: atom_id res chain seq x y z
N MET A 1 20.02 -9.10 24.80
CA MET A 1 19.21 -9.17 23.57
C MET A 1 18.46 -10.51 23.52
N GLN A 2 17.66 -10.84 24.53
CA GLN A 2 17.01 -12.16 24.67
C GLN A 2 15.66 -12.27 23.94
N ASP A 3 15.03 -11.14 23.60
CA ASP A 3 13.67 -11.13 23.04
C ASP A 3 13.61 -11.49 21.55
N GLY A 4 14.70 -11.30 20.80
CA GLY A 4 14.72 -11.51 19.34
C GLY A 4 14.36 -12.94 18.95
N ALA A 5 14.95 -13.93 19.64
CA ALA A 5 14.70 -15.35 19.39
C ALA A 5 13.23 -15.74 19.64
N PHE A 6 12.57 -15.11 20.62
CA PHE A 6 11.16 -15.33 20.90
C PHE A 6 10.27 -14.88 19.75
N TYR A 7 10.53 -13.70 19.19
CA TYR A 7 9.76 -13.18 18.05
C TYR A 7 9.97 -14.00 16.78
N ILE A 8 11.20 -14.42 16.49
CA ILE A 8 11.50 -15.28 15.34
C ILE A 8 10.76 -16.62 15.45
N LYS A 9 10.80 -17.26 16.62
CA LYS A 9 10.07 -18.52 16.85
C LYS A 9 8.56 -18.37 16.68
N ARG A 10 8.00 -17.22 17.09
CA ARG A 10 6.57 -16.93 16.91
C ARG A 10 6.23 -16.67 15.44
N ALA A 11 7.06 -15.90 14.73
CA ALA A 11 6.91 -15.65 13.30
C ALA A 11 7.00 -16.94 12.48
N GLY A 12 7.86 -17.88 12.89
CA GLY A 12 7.97 -19.20 12.26
C GLY A 12 6.72 -20.08 12.36
N LYS A 13 5.77 -19.75 13.24
CA LYS A 13 4.45 -20.42 13.26
C LYS A 13 3.54 -19.98 12.12
N ILE A 14 3.76 -18.77 11.60
CA ILE A 14 3.03 -18.23 10.44
C ILE A 14 3.68 -18.78 9.17
N GLY A 15 5.02 -18.69 9.09
CA GLY A 15 5.80 -19.33 8.03
C GLY A 15 7.28 -18.90 7.99
N PRO A 16 8.10 -19.57 7.18
CA PRO A 16 9.54 -19.35 7.10
C PRO A 16 9.94 -17.95 6.58
N PHE A 17 9.28 -17.42 5.55
CA PHE A 17 9.54 -16.08 5.02
C PHE A 17 9.16 -15.00 6.02
N THR A 18 8.07 -15.21 6.77
CA THR A 18 7.69 -14.29 7.86
C THR A 18 8.75 -14.27 8.97
N ALA A 19 9.30 -15.44 9.34
CA ALA A 19 10.40 -15.52 10.31
C ALA A 19 11.67 -14.80 9.81
N GLN A 20 12.03 -15.02 8.54
CA GLN A 20 13.17 -14.37 7.92
C GLN A 20 13.01 -12.84 7.88
N LEU A 21 11.81 -12.35 7.56
CA LEU A 21 11.52 -10.92 7.56
C LEU A 21 11.66 -10.30 8.96
N VAL A 22 11.18 -11.00 10.00
CA VAL A 22 11.36 -10.57 11.40
C VAL A 22 12.83 -10.58 11.81
N GLU A 23 13.60 -11.59 11.41
CA GLU A 23 15.04 -11.65 11.66
C GLU A 23 15.78 -10.47 11.03
N MET A 24 15.49 -10.14 9.76
CA MET A 24 16.12 -8.99 9.09
C MET A 24 15.75 -7.66 9.75
N ILE A 25 14.50 -7.48 10.20
CA ILE A 25 14.09 -6.27 10.92
C ILE A 25 14.87 -6.13 12.22
N LEU A 26 15.01 -7.22 12.99
CA LEU A 26 15.75 -7.21 14.26
C LEU A 26 17.25 -7.02 14.06
N ALA A 27 17.81 -7.54 12.95
CA ALA A 27 19.20 -7.35 12.58
C ALA A 27 19.55 -5.89 12.24
N SER A 28 18.55 -5.07 11.89
CA SER A 28 18.77 -3.63 11.60
C SER A 28 19.18 -2.83 12.83
N GLY A 29 18.93 -3.33 14.05
CA GLY A 29 19.51 -2.78 15.28
C GLY A 29 18.95 -1.43 15.74
N GLN A 30 17.77 -1.02 15.28
CA GLN A 30 17.11 0.23 15.68
C GLN A 30 16.40 0.15 17.04
N GLY A 31 16.53 -0.98 17.76
CA GLY A 31 16.01 -1.17 19.11
C GLY A 31 14.47 -1.23 19.16
N PHE A 32 13.84 -0.33 19.92
CA PHE A 32 12.39 -0.35 20.16
C PHE A 32 11.54 -0.13 18.90
N VAL A 33 12.09 0.54 17.89
CA VAL A 33 11.39 0.74 16.61
C VAL A 33 11.17 -0.60 15.90
N ASP A 34 12.14 -1.51 15.99
CA ASP A 34 12.06 -2.81 15.34
C ASP A 34 11.10 -3.75 16.05
N THR A 35 11.09 -3.76 17.38
CA THR A 35 10.10 -4.55 18.14
C THR A 35 8.67 -4.10 17.86
N ARG A 36 8.42 -2.80 17.65
CA ARG A 36 7.09 -2.32 17.22
C ARG A 36 6.71 -2.82 15.82
N LYS A 37 7.63 -2.76 14.85
CA LYS A 37 7.38 -3.28 13.48
C LYS A 37 7.07 -4.78 13.53
N VAL A 38 7.90 -5.54 14.25
CA VAL A 38 7.73 -6.99 14.45
C VAL A 38 6.38 -7.30 15.09
N TRP A 39 6.00 -6.56 16.13
CA TRP A 39 4.70 -6.78 16.78
C TRP A 39 3.53 -6.45 15.87
N GLY A 40 3.63 -5.39 15.06
CA GLY A 40 2.66 -5.06 14.01
C GLY A 40 2.49 -6.21 13.02
N ILE A 41 3.59 -6.77 12.51
CA ILE A 41 3.55 -7.90 11.57
C ILE A 41 2.94 -9.14 12.22
N LEU A 42 3.33 -9.48 13.45
CA LEU A 42 2.77 -10.61 14.19
C LEU A 42 1.29 -10.42 14.55
N SER A 43 0.79 -9.18 14.59
CA SER A 43 -0.61 -8.89 14.85
C SER A 43 -1.51 -9.12 13.62
N LEU A 44 -0.95 -9.19 12.41
CA LEU A 44 -1.70 -9.44 11.17
C LEU A 44 -2.35 -10.84 11.17
N ASP A 45 -1.80 -11.78 11.93
CA ASP A 45 -2.35 -13.13 12.15
C ASP A 45 -3.77 -13.11 12.74
N LYS A 46 -4.19 -11.99 13.34
CA LYS A 46 -5.56 -11.81 13.83
C LYS A 46 -6.58 -11.50 12.73
N SER A 47 -6.14 -10.92 11.61
CA SER A 47 -7.02 -10.38 10.56
C SER A 47 -6.86 -11.10 9.23
N HIS A 48 -5.76 -11.83 9.04
CA HIS A 48 -5.43 -12.50 7.79
C HIS A 48 -5.01 -13.95 8.05
N ALA A 49 -5.33 -14.83 7.09
CA ALA A 49 -4.86 -16.20 7.12
C ALA A 49 -3.32 -16.25 7.03
N PRO A 50 -2.66 -17.18 7.74
CA PRO A 50 -1.20 -17.25 7.79
C PRO A 50 -0.57 -17.43 6.41
N GLU A 51 -1.22 -18.16 5.51
CA GLU A 51 -0.78 -18.35 4.12
C GLU A 51 -0.72 -17.04 3.32
N LYS A 52 -1.65 -16.12 3.56
CA LYS A 52 -1.67 -14.80 2.90
C LYS A 52 -0.55 -13.92 3.44
N ILE A 53 -0.32 -13.96 4.75
CA ILE A 53 0.76 -13.22 5.41
C ILE A 53 2.10 -13.72 4.90
N GLU A 54 2.28 -15.03 4.80
CA GLU A 54 3.51 -15.65 4.30
C GLU A 54 3.81 -15.28 2.85
N LYS A 55 2.80 -15.29 1.97
CA LYS A 55 2.94 -14.80 0.59
C LYS A 55 3.31 -13.32 0.54
N ALA A 56 2.67 -12.49 1.36
CA ALA A 56 2.97 -11.06 1.42
C ALA A 56 4.38 -10.78 1.98
N ALA A 57 4.81 -11.54 2.99
CA ALA A 57 6.16 -11.46 3.55
C ALA A 57 7.20 -11.84 2.50
N LYS A 58 6.97 -12.92 1.75
CA LYS A 58 7.83 -13.30 0.62
C LYS A 58 7.95 -12.18 -0.41
N MET A 59 6.83 -11.60 -0.86
CA MET A 59 6.85 -10.49 -1.81
C MET A 59 7.58 -9.25 -1.26
N ALA A 60 7.45 -8.96 0.04
CA ALA A 60 8.15 -7.86 0.68
C ALA A 60 9.68 -8.09 0.72
N LEU A 61 10.10 -9.34 1.01
CA LEU A 61 11.50 -9.75 0.94
C LEU A 61 12.07 -9.62 -0.47
N ASP A 62 11.36 -10.12 -1.48
CA ASP A 62 11.78 -10.06 -2.89
C ASP A 62 11.97 -8.61 -3.38
N LEU A 63 11.20 -7.67 -2.83
CA LEU A 63 11.29 -6.23 -3.13
C LEU A 63 12.32 -5.49 -2.27
N GLY A 64 12.85 -6.12 -1.21
CA GLY A 64 13.79 -5.51 -0.28
C GLY A 64 13.19 -4.45 0.66
N ASP A 65 11.86 -4.33 0.75
CA ASP A 65 11.18 -3.40 1.66
C ASP A 65 10.56 -4.15 2.83
N LEU A 66 11.29 -4.13 3.95
CA LEU A 66 11.00 -4.89 5.18
C LEU A 66 10.04 -4.17 6.15
N SER A 67 9.22 -3.24 5.64
CA SER A 67 8.31 -2.47 6.48
C SER A 67 6.97 -3.17 6.70
N TYR A 68 6.40 -3.01 7.89
CA TYR A 68 5.01 -3.41 8.17
C TYR A 68 4.03 -2.84 7.13
N ARG A 69 4.21 -1.56 6.76
CA ARG A 69 3.39 -0.88 5.76
C ARG A 69 3.43 -1.57 4.40
N ARG A 70 4.59 -2.10 4.00
CA ARG A 70 4.72 -2.84 2.74
C ARG A 70 3.93 -4.14 2.79
N VAL A 71 4.11 -4.93 3.86
CA VAL A 71 3.38 -6.19 4.05
C VAL A 71 1.86 -5.93 4.08
N GLU A 72 1.43 -4.91 4.81
CA GLU A 72 0.02 -4.50 4.86
C GLU A 72 -0.51 -4.04 3.49
N ALA A 73 0.27 -3.25 2.74
CA ALA A 73 -0.11 -2.82 1.40
C ALA A 73 -0.25 -4.02 0.45
N ILE A 74 0.66 -4.99 0.50
CA ILE A 74 0.58 -6.21 -0.31
C ILE A 74 -0.66 -7.01 0.05
N LEU A 75 -0.95 -7.18 1.35
CA LEU A 75 -2.16 -7.88 1.82
C LEU A 75 -3.46 -7.21 1.35
N ARG A 76 -3.49 -5.88 1.29
CA ARG A 76 -4.63 -5.11 0.77
C ARG A 76 -4.74 -5.21 -0.75
N LEU A 77 -3.60 -5.23 -1.45
CA LEU A 77 -3.53 -5.27 -2.91
C LEU A 77 -3.80 -6.64 -3.48
N THR A 78 -3.46 -7.73 -2.79
CA THR A 78 -3.79 -9.08 -3.24
C THR A 78 -5.31 -9.21 -3.28
N PRO A 79 -5.94 -9.14 -4.47
CA PRO A 79 -7.36 -9.34 -4.55
C PRO A 79 -7.57 -10.81 -4.21
N THR A 80 -8.33 -11.07 -3.16
CA THR A 80 -9.00 -12.37 -3.06
C THR A 80 -9.84 -12.45 -4.33
N ASP A 81 -9.73 -13.55 -5.08
CA ASP A 81 -10.37 -13.75 -6.38
C ASP A 81 -11.73 -13.02 -6.47
N LYS A 82 -11.83 -12.07 -7.41
CA LYS A 82 -12.93 -11.11 -7.64
C LYS A 82 -12.90 -9.84 -6.80
N ALA A 83 -12.06 -8.89 -7.20
CA ALA A 83 -12.44 -7.48 -7.09
C ALA A 83 -12.29 -6.87 -8.48
N GLU A 84 -13.44 -6.70 -9.15
CA GLU A 84 -13.53 -5.79 -10.30
C GLU A 84 -13.00 -4.41 -9.88
N PRO A 85 -12.37 -3.65 -10.80
CA PRO A 85 -11.89 -2.33 -10.46
C PRO A 85 -13.06 -1.50 -9.94
N ALA A 86 -13.03 -1.19 -8.65
CA ALA A 86 -14.00 -0.29 -8.07
C ALA A 86 -13.82 1.06 -8.76
N GLU A 87 -14.72 1.36 -9.69
CA GLU A 87 -14.86 2.69 -10.26
C GLU A 87 -14.89 3.66 -9.08
N ALA A 88 -13.89 4.55 -9.03
CA ALA A 88 -13.81 5.56 -8.01
C ALA A 88 -15.10 6.37 -8.07
N LYS A 89 -16.03 6.11 -7.13
CA LYS A 89 -17.26 6.87 -7.00
C LYS A 89 -16.86 8.32 -6.80
N GLN A 90 -16.98 9.12 -7.85
CA GLN A 90 -16.78 10.55 -7.78
C GLN A 90 -17.84 11.08 -6.83
N THR A 91 -17.46 11.30 -5.58
CA THR A 91 -18.33 11.95 -4.61
C THR A 91 -18.53 13.37 -5.10
N ALA A 92 -19.76 13.68 -5.52
CA ALA A 92 -20.19 15.03 -5.85
C ALA A 92 -20.12 15.90 -4.58
N HIS A 93 -18.94 16.38 -4.23
CA HIS A 93 -18.75 17.31 -3.14
C HIS A 93 -19.22 18.69 -3.60
N LYS A 94 -19.86 19.45 -2.71
CA LYS A 94 -20.38 20.82 -2.95
C LYS A 94 -19.35 21.79 -3.56
N PHE A 95 -18.06 21.49 -3.43
CA PHE A 95 -16.96 22.33 -3.92
C PHE A 95 -16.31 21.82 -5.22
N VAL A 96 -16.73 20.67 -5.75
CA VAL A 96 -16.25 20.14 -7.04
C VAL A 96 -17.07 20.78 -8.15
N ARG A 97 -16.41 21.53 -9.03
CA ARG A 97 -17.04 22.13 -10.21
C ARG A 97 -17.32 21.06 -11.28
N ASP A 98 -18.40 21.27 -12.03
CA ASP A 98 -18.78 20.37 -13.11
C ASP A 98 -17.77 20.47 -14.27
N LEU A 99 -17.40 19.31 -14.82
CA LEU A 99 -16.47 19.21 -15.95
C LEU A 99 -16.97 20.01 -17.17
N ASN A 100 -18.29 20.21 -17.30
CA ASN A 100 -18.89 21.00 -18.37
C ASN A 100 -18.58 22.49 -18.30
N GLU A 101 -18.27 23.03 -17.11
CA GLU A 101 -17.86 24.43 -16.96
C GLU A 101 -16.50 24.67 -17.63
N TYR A 102 -15.56 23.73 -17.45
CA TYR A 102 -14.26 23.79 -18.11
C TYR A 102 -14.35 23.69 -19.63
N LYS A 103 -15.26 22.85 -20.14
CA LYS A 103 -15.49 22.74 -21.60
C LYS A 103 -15.93 24.07 -22.20
N LYS A 104 -16.77 24.84 -21.51
CA LYS A 104 -17.23 26.16 -21.96
C LYS A 104 -16.12 27.19 -21.99
N LEU A 105 -15.31 27.27 -20.93
CA LEU A 105 -14.16 28.18 -20.89
C LEU A 105 -13.15 27.86 -22.01
N LEU A 106 -12.92 26.57 -22.29
CA LEU A 106 -12.06 26.12 -23.39
C LEU A 106 -12.63 26.46 -24.77
N SER A 107 -13.95 26.42 -24.96
CA SER A 107 -14.58 26.85 -26.22
C SER A 107 -14.57 28.38 -26.39
N GLU A 108 -14.76 29.15 -25.31
CA GLU A 108 -14.72 30.61 -25.33
C GLU A 108 -13.30 31.14 -25.63
N GLN A 109 -12.27 30.43 -25.17
CA GLN A 109 -10.86 30.73 -25.49
C GLN A 109 -10.53 30.54 -26.98
N LYS A 110 -11.35 29.78 -27.73
CA LYS A 110 -11.17 29.56 -29.16
C LYS A 110 -11.73 30.68 -30.04
N GLU A 111 -12.67 31.48 -29.54
CA GLU A 111 -13.31 32.55 -30.33
C GLU A 111 -12.45 33.82 -30.45
N VAL A 112 -11.41 33.97 -29.62
CA VAL A 112 -10.58 35.20 -29.59
C VAL A 112 -9.36 35.14 -30.54
N GLN A 113 -9.10 34.00 -31.18
CA GLN A 113 -7.95 33.85 -32.10
C GLN A 113 -8.37 33.43 -33.51
N HIS A 114 -9.24 34.20 -34.17
CA HIS A 114 -9.27 34.24 -35.64
C HIS A 114 -9.80 35.57 -36.18
N GLU A 115 -9.00 36.64 -36.08
CA GLU A 115 -9.10 37.73 -37.04
C GLU A 115 -8.15 37.41 -38.22
N PRO A 116 -8.66 37.18 -39.44
CA PRO A 116 -7.80 37.12 -40.62
C PRO A 116 -7.30 38.54 -40.92
N SER A 117 -5.97 38.72 -40.89
CA SER A 117 -5.32 39.92 -41.39
C SER A 117 -5.62 40.08 -42.89
N VAL A 118 -6.50 41.02 -43.22
CA VAL A 118 -6.67 41.54 -44.59
C VAL A 118 -5.77 42.77 -44.71
N THR A 119 -4.68 42.65 -45.47
CA THR A 119 -4.28 43.51 -46.63
C THR A 119 -2.95 42.99 -47.15
#